data_AF-A0A3N8DNH9-F1
#
_entry.id   AF-A0A3N8DNH9-F1
#
_cell.length_a   1.000
_cell.length_b   1.000
_cell.length_c   1.000
_cell.angle_alpha   90.00
_cell.angle_beta   90.00
_cell.angle_gamma   90.00
#
_symmetry.space_group_name_H-M   'P 1'
#
loop_
_entity.id
_entity.type
_entity.pdbx_description
1 polymer ?
#
loop_
_entity_poly.entity_id
_entity_poly.type
_entity_poly.pdbx_seq_one_letter_code
_entity_poly.pdbx_strand_id
1 'polypeptide(L)'
;MRTRAMSHGDELKSAIADFVAGQIANASSTQAARLAHAFKAEIRRLREDGVENEHALSLDAKYEDGEFTVRVAFNENYTMTVMYQASSDDATVGAIYLGLAEADDELCRLAGLMLSEGWVKGYSE
;
A
#
# COMPACT_ATOMS: atom_id res chain seq x y z
N MET A 1 39.63 8.36 -19.67
CA MET A 1 38.39 8.26 -18.86
C MET A 1 37.84 6.87 -19.02
N ARG A 2 37.83 6.04 -17.97
CA ARG A 2 37.18 4.72 -17.99
C ARG A 2 35.78 4.89 -17.40
N THR A 3 34.75 4.79 -18.23
CA THR A 3 33.35 4.72 -17.79
C THR A 3 33.18 3.40 -17.06
N ARG A 4 32.95 3.46 -15.75
CA ARG A 4 32.69 2.27 -14.93
C ARG A 4 31.26 1.83 -15.26
N ALA A 5 31.11 0.71 -15.97
CA ALA A 5 29.82 0.07 -16.15
C ALA A 5 29.27 -0.28 -14.76
N MET A 6 28.05 0.18 -14.46
CA MET A 6 27.37 -0.19 -13.22
C MET A 6 27.02 -1.68 -13.27
N SER A 7 27.15 -2.38 -12.15
CA SER A 7 26.81 -3.79 -12.10
C SER A 7 25.29 -3.97 -12.13
N HIS A 8 24.80 -5.07 -12.68
CA HIS A 8 23.36 -5.36 -12.78
C HIS A 8 22.66 -5.34 -11.41
N GLY A 9 23.40 -5.62 -10.32
CA GLY A 9 22.90 -5.51 -8.95
C GLY A 9 22.75 -4.07 -8.44
N ASP A 10 23.55 -3.13 -8.98
CA ASP A 10 23.41 -1.70 -8.68
C ASP A 10 22.25 -1.08 -9.48
N GLU A 11 21.99 -1.58 -10.71
CA GLU A 11 20.82 -1.20 -11.51
C GLU A 11 19.50 -1.63 -10.84
N LEU A 12 19.41 -2.87 -10.34
CA LEU A 12 18.21 -3.35 -9.63
C LEU A 12 17.99 -2.61 -8.31
N LYS A 13 19.06 -2.33 -7.55
CA LYS A 13 18.97 -1.53 -6.32
C LYS A 13 18.59 -0.08 -6.61
N SER A 14 19.08 0.52 -7.69
CA SER A 14 18.65 1.85 -8.15
C SER A 14 17.19 1.83 -8.56
N ALA A 15 16.74 0.84 -9.33
CA ALA A 15 15.34 0.72 -9.75
C ALA A 15 14.39 0.56 -8.57
N ILE A 16 14.76 -0.21 -7.54
CA ILE A 16 14.00 -0.34 -6.29
C ILE A 16 14.06 0.96 -5.49
N ALA A 17 15.20 1.64 -5.42
CA ALA A 17 15.34 2.93 -4.72
C ALA A 17 14.57 4.05 -5.43
N ASP A 18 14.53 4.07 -6.76
CA ASP A 18 13.77 5.00 -7.59
C ASP A 18 12.27 4.69 -7.53
N PHE A 19 11.90 3.40 -7.48
CA PHE A 19 10.55 2.96 -7.18
C PHE A 19 10.13 3.44 -5.79
N VAL A 20 10.92 3.16 -4.75
CA VAL A 20 10.67 3.59 -3.38
C VAL A 20 10.67 5.11 -3.25
N ALA A 21 11.53 5.84 -3.98
CA ALA A 21 11.54 7.30 -4.01
C ALA A 21 10.32 7.86 -4.74
N GLY A 22 9.84 7.20 -5.80
CA GLY A 22 8.55 7.47 -6.45
C GLY A 22 7.36 7.20 -5.52
N GLN A 23 7.43 6.13 -4.71
CA GLN A 23 6.44 5.82 -3.68
C GLN A 23 6.45 6.86 -2.53
N ILE A 24 7.64 7.36 -2.14
CA ILE A 24 7.81 8.42 -1.13
C ILE A 24 7.35 9.77 -1.66
N ALA A 25 7.57 10.09 -2.94
CA ALA A 25 7.05 11.31 -3.56
C ALA A 25 5.50 11.33 -3.53
N ASN A 26 4.85 10.17 -3.72
CA ASN A 26 3.40 10.02 -3.61
C ASN A 26 2.86 10.03 -2.18
N ALA A 27 3.68 9.73 -1.15
CA ALA A 27 3.29 9.89 0.25
C ALA A 27 3.01 11.36 0.64
N SER A 28 3.45 12.33 -0.18
CA SER A 28 3.11 13.76 -0.03
C SER A 28 1.80 14.17 -0.75
N SER A 29 1.15 13.26 -1.48
CA SER A 29 -0.13 13.53 -2.13
C SER A 29 -1.24 13.56 -1.10
N THR A 30 -1.98 14.67 -1.06
CA THR A 30 -3.21 14.79 -0.25
C THR A 30 -4.20 13.67 -0.57
N GLN A 31 -4.23 13.17 -1.81
CA GLN A 31 -5.14 12.10 -2.22
C GLN A 31 -4.70 10.74 -1.71
N ALA A 32 -3.39 10.45 -1.72
CA ALA A 32 -2.85 9.24 -1.11
C ALA A 32 -3.16 9.21 0.40
N ALA A 33 -2.99 10.34 1.09
CA ALA A 33 -3.34 10.45 2.51
C ALA A 33 -4.85 10.24 2.77
N ARG A 34 -5.72 10.79 1.93
CA ARG A 34 -7.18 10.58 2.02
C ARG A 34 -7.56 9.11 1.81
N LEU A 35 -6.98 8.45 0.81
CA LEU A 35 -7.22 7.04 0.53
C LEU A 35 -6.66 6.13 1.64
N ALA A 36 -5.45 6.39 2.12
CA ALA A 36 -4.86 5.66 3.25
C ALA A 36 -5.71 5.78 4.52
N HIS A 37 -6.24 6.98 4.80
CA HIS A 37 -7.17 7.18 5.91
C HIS A 37 -8.45 6.35 5.74
N ALA A 38 -9.01 6.28 4.53
CA ALA A 38 -10.18 5.44 4.25
C ALA A 38 -9.89 3.96 4.50
N PHE A 39 -8.73 3.45 4.04
CA PHE A 39 -8.31 2.07 4.34
C PHE A 39 -8.16 1.82 5.84
N LYS A 40 -7.52 2.73 6.58
CA LYS A 40 -7.35 2.61 8.03
C LYS A 40 -8.69 2.54 8.76
N ALA A 41 -9.68 3.32 8.33
CA ALA A 41 -11.02 3.29 8.88
C ALA A 41 -11.72 1.94 8.63
N GLU A 42 -11.59 1.39 7.42
CA GLU A 42 -12.19 0.10 7.07
C GLU A 42 -11.52 -1.07 7.79
N ILE A 43 -10.19 -1.06 7.91
CA ILE A 43 -9.44 -2.07 8.70
C ILE A 43 -9.90 -2.07 10.15
N ARG A 44 -10.05 -0.88 10.75
CA ARG A 44 -10.56 -0.75 12.12
C ARG A 44 -11.96 -1.36 12.25
N ARG A 45 -12.85 -1.06 11.31
CA ARG A 45 -14.22 -1.61 11.28
C ARG A 45 -14.21 -3.14 11.20
N LEU A 46 -13.42 -3.73 10.29
CA LEU A 46 -13.30 -5.19 10.16
C LEU A 46 -12.78 -5.86 11.43
N ARG A 47 -11.81 -5.22 12.11
CA ARG A 47 -11.30 -5.72 13.39
C ARG A 47 -12.35 -5.65 14.50
N GLU A 48 -13.13 -4.58 14.55
CA GLU A 48 -14.26 -4.44 15.48
C GLU A 48 -15.36 -5.49 15.21
N ASP A 49 -15.51 -5.91 13.95
CA ASP A 49 -16.41 -7.00 13.53
C ASP A 49 -15.83 -8.41 13.76
N GLY A 50 -14.58 -8.52 14.23
CA GLY A 50 -13.93 -9.80 14.55
C GLY A 50 -13.33 -10.55 13.35
N VAL A 51 -13.06 -9.86 12.24
CA VAL A 51 -12.32 -10.46 11.10
C VAL A 51 -10.87 -10.71 11.51
N GLU A 52 -10.40 -11.95 11.31
CA GLU A 52 -9.03 -12.36 11.61
C GLU A 52 -8.07 -12.00 10.47
N ASN A 53 -6.78 -11.87 10.82
CA ASN A 53 -5.72 -11.68 9.84
C ASN A 53 -5.22 -13.03 9.32
N GLU A 54 -5.49 -13.37 8.05
CA GLU A 54 -5.05 -14.63 7.40
C GLU A 54 -3.74 -14.45 6.60
N HIS A 55 -2.84 -13.57 7.06
CA HIS A 55 -1.50 -13.33 6.51
C HIS A 55 -1.42 -12.64 5.14
N ALA A 56 -2.53 -12.05 4.69
CA ALA A 56 -2.53 -11.19 3.51
C ALA A 56 -3.27 -9.88 3.80
N LEU A 57 -2.99 -8.85 3.00
CA LEU A 57 -3.77 -7.61 2.96
C LEU A 57 -4.18 -7.35 1.52
N SER A 58 -5.46 -7.56 1.24
CA SER A 58 -6.09 -7.19 -0.02
C SER A 58 -6.79 -5.84 0.12
N LEU A 59 -6.53 -4.93 -0.82
CA LEU A 59 -7.11 -3.60 -0.89
C LEU A 59 -7.79 -3.38 -2.24
N ASP A 60 -8.98 -2.78 -2.22
CA ASP A 60 -9.68 -2.27 -3.40
C ASP A 60 -10.23 -0.87 -3.12
N ALA A 61 -10.32 -0.05 -4.15
CA ALA A 61 -10.82 1.31 -4.00
C ALA A 61 -11.50 1.85 -5.26
N LYS A 62 -12.46 2.73 -5.02
CA LYS A 62 -13.18 3.49 -6.04
C LYS A 62 -13.30 4.93 -5.60
N TYR A 63 -13.26 5.86 -6.56
CA TYR A 63 -13.51 7.26 -6.32
C TYR A 63 -14.82 7.68 -6.98
N GLU A 64 -15.79 8.12 -6.18
CA GLU A 64 -17.10 8.61 -6.64
C GLU A 64 -17.55 9.77 -5.78
N ASP A 65 -18.23 10.74 -6.40
CA ASP A 65 -18.81 11.91 -5.72
C ASP A 65 -17.83 12.68 -4.81
N GLY A 66 -16.54 12.65 -5.15
CA GLY A 66 -15.49 13.34 -4.40
C GLY A 66 -14.91 12.54 -3.23
N GLU A 67 -15.31 11.29 -3.04
CA GLU A 67 -14.90 10.45 -1.91
C GLU A 67 -14.32 9.09 -2.34
N PHE A 68 -13.42 8.55 -1.51
CA PHE A 68 -12.89 7.20 -1.68
C PHE A 68 -13.80 6.20 -0.96
N THR A 69 -14.35 5.25 -1.71
CA THR A 69 -14.96 4.04 -1.16
C THR A 69 -13.93 2.92 -1.24
N VAL A 70 -13.64 2.27 -0.11
CA VAL A 70 -12.61 1.23 -0.01
C VAL A 70 -13.17 -0.10 0.44
N ARG A 71 -12.49 -1.18 0.10
CA ARG A 71 -12.72 -2.52 0.63
C ARG A 71 -11.41 -3.13 1.06
N VAL A 72 -11.44 -3.84 2.18
CA VAL A 72 -10.27 -4.54 2.74
C VAL A 72 -10.63 -5.98 3.04
N ALA A 73 -9.68 -6.88 2.81
CA ALA A 73 -9.77 -8.27 3.24
C ALA A 73 -8.39 -8.71 3.69
N PHE A 74 -8.34 -9.57 4.71
CA PHE A 74 -7.07 -10.14 5.19
C PHE A 74 -6.79 -11.52 4.58
N ASN A 75 -7.18 -11.71 3.33
CA ASN A 75 -6.92 -12.88 2.48
C ASN A 75 -6.72 -12.41 1.03
N GLU A 76 -6.28 -13.28 0.13
CA GLU A 76 -6.07 -12.95 -1.29
C GLU A 76 -7.42 -12.83 -2.03
N ASN A 77 -7.88 -11.61 -2.33
CA ASN A 77 -9.24 -11.39 -2.82
C ASN A 77 -9.37 -10.23 -3.83
N TYR A 78 -8.59 -9.17 -3.66
CA TYR A 78 -8.82 -7.92 -4.39
C TYR A 78 -7.67 -7.51 -5.31
N THR A 79 -7.92 -6.42 -6.04
CA THR A 79 -7.08 -5.82 -7.08
C THR A 79 -5.61 -5.69 -6.67
N MET A 80 -5.34 -5.18 -5.47
CA MET A 80 -4.00 -5.18 -4.88
C MET A 80 -3.97 -6.12 -3.68
N THR A 81 -3.07 -7.09 -3.71
CA THR A 81 -2.84 -8.01 -2.59
C THR A 81 -1.39 -7.94 -2.17
N VAL A 82 -1.16 -7.65 -0.88
CA VAL A 82 0.14 -7.71 -0.24
C VAL A 82 0.21 -9.00 0.56
N MET A 83 1.17 -9.87 0.24
CA MET A 83 1.40 -11.15 0.92
C MET A 83 2.78 -11.13 1.57
N TYR A 84 2.94 -11.86 2.68
CA TYR A 84 4.25 -12.14 3.26
C TYR A 84 4.41 -13.64 3.53
N GLN A 85 5.64 -14.12 3.54
CA GLN A 85 5.91 -15.53 3.86
C GLN A 85 5.73 -15.75 5.36
N ALA A 86 5.18 -16.90 5.77
CA ALA A 86 4.94 -17.24 7.18
C ALA A 86 6.21 -17.20 8.09
N SER A 87 7.41 -17.13 7.51
CA SER A 87 8.69 -17.00 8.22
C SER A 87 9.32 -15.61 8.16
N SER A 88 8.75 -14.69 7.37
CA SER A 88 9.15 -13.28 7.31
C SER A 88 8.07 -12.47 8.03
N ASP A 89 8.39 -12.03 9.24
CA ASP A 89 7.58 -11.23 10.14
C ASP A 89 6.26 -10.71 9.55
N ASP A 90 5.14 -11.22 10.09
CA ASP A 90 3.80 -10.62 10.06
C ASP A 90 3.79 -9.15 10.55
N ALA A 91 4.94 -8.53 10.85
CA ALA A 91 5.06 -7.22 11.45
C ALA A 91 4.35 -6.14 10.64
N THR A 92 4.44 -6.12 9.30
CA THR A 92 3.80 -5.06 8.50
C THR A 92 2.29 -5.24 8.40
N VAL A 93 1.79 -6.39 7.93
CA VAL A 93 0.33 -6.65 7.84
C VAL A 93 -0.29 -6.69 9.22
N GLY A 94 0.41 -7.26 10.20
CA GLY A 94 0.03 -7.26 11.61
C GLY A 94 -0.02 -5.84 12.19
N ALA A 95 0.96 -4.98 11.94
CA ALA A 95 0.91 -3.59 12.38
C ALA A 95 -0.22 -2.81 11.71
N ILE A 96 -0.47 -3.05 10.41
CA ILE A 96 -1.61 -2.49 9.68
C ILE A 96 -2.93 -2.97 10.31
N TYR A 97 -3.08 -4.28 10.52
CA TYR A 97 -4.25 -4.89 11.13
C TYR A 97 -4.50 -4.35 12.54
N LEU A 98 -3.44 -4.21 13.36
CA LEU A 98 -3.51 -3.65 14.72
C LEU A 98 -3.68 -2.12 14.72
N GLY A 99 -3.49 -1.45 13.57
CA GLY A 99 -3.60 -0.01 13.42
C GLY A 99 -2.52 0.75 14.19
N LEU A 100 -1.30 0.20 14.25
CA LEU A 100 -0.16 0.82 14.91
C LEU A 100 0.32 2.05 14.12
N ALA A 101 0.89 3.04 14.80
CA ALA A 101 1.26 4.32 14.17
C ALA A 101 2.35 4.16 13.10
N GLU A 102 3.26 3.22 13.31
CA GLU A 102 4.34 2.87 12.36
C GLU A 102 3.82 2.31 11.03
N ALA A 103 2.57 1.85 10.96
CA ALA A 103 1.96 1.33 9.74
C ALA A 103 1.31 2.42 8.86
N ASP A 104 1.18 3.66 9.37
CA ASP A 104 0.50 4.74 8.64
C ASP A 104 1.25 5.14 7.37
N ASP A 105 2.59 5.21 7.45
CA ASP A 105 3.44 5.51 6.31
C ASP A 105 3.41 4.40 5.24
N GLU A 106 3.17 3.16 5.65
CA GLU A 106 2.99 2.04 4.70
C GLU A 106 1.64 2.14 3.99
N LEU A 107 0.55 2.40 4.71
CA LEU A 107 -0.77 2.63 4.10
C LEU A 107 -0.76 3.80 3.12
N CYS A 108 -0.07 4.89 3.44
CA CYS A 108 0.12 6.03 2.54
C CYS A 108 0.88 5.64 1.26
N ARG A 109 1.95 4.84 1.38
CA ARG A 109 2.70 4.35 0.22
C ARG A 109 1.85 3.43 -0.66
N LEU A 110 1.13 2.49 -0.06
CA LEU A 110 0.20 1.60 -0.78
C LEU A 110 -0.89 2.39 -1.51
N ALA A 111 -1.50 3.38 -0.86
CA ALA A 111 -2.47 4.27 -1.49
C ALA A 111 -1.86 5.07 -2.65
N GLY A 112 -0.65 5.59 -2.48
CA GLY A 112 0.10 6.27 -3.53
C GLY A 112 0.33 5.39 -4.76
N LEU A 113 0.73 4.13 -4.56
CA LEU A 113 0.89 3.14 -5.61
C LEU A 113 -0.43 2.89 -6.36
N MET A 114 -1.52 2.65 -5.63
CA MET A 114 -2.84 2.38 -6.24
C MET A 114 -3.30 3.54 -7.13
N LEU A 115 -3.04 4.78 -6.72
CA LEU A 115 -3.38 5.97 -7.50
C LEU A 115 -2.48 6.10 -8.74
N SER A 116 -1.16 5.94 -8.60
CA SER A 116 -0.22 6.09 -9.71
C SER A 116 -0.37 5.03 -10.80
N GLU A 117 -0.74 3.82 -10.42
CA GLU A 117 -0.96 2.70 -11.34
C GLU A 117 -2.39 2.66 -11.90
N GLY A 118 -3.25 3.62 -11.54
CA GLY A 118 -4.63 3.71 -12.02
C GLY A 118 -5.53 2.56 -11.54
N TRP A 119 -5.20 1.93 -10.41
CA TRP A 119 -5.99 0.84 -9.83
C TRP A 119 -7.25 1.34 -9.10
N VAL A 120 -7.32 2.63 -8.79
CA VAL A 120 -8.52 3.24 -8.19
C VAL A 120 -9.52 3.62 -9.27
N LYS A 121 -10.58 2.83 -9.41
CA LYS A 121 -11.62 3.08 -10.41
C LYS A 121 -12.28 4.45 -10.21
N GLY A 122 -12.41 5.24 -11.27
CA GLY A 122 -13.07 6.54 -11.24
C GLY A 122 -12.16 7.70 -10.81
N TYR A 123 -10.91 7.40 -10.44
CA TYR A 123 -9.88 8.43 -10.22
C TYR A 123 -9.09 8.65 -11.52
N SER A 124 -8.96 9.89 -11.96
CA SER A 124 -8.33 10.25 -13.24
C SER A 124 -7.47 11.52 -13.16
N GLU A 125 -6.99 11.88 -11.98
CA GLU A 125 -6.02 12.99 -11.85
C GLU A 125 -4.67 12.63 -12.46
#